data_AF-A0A5E4VGM4-F1
#
_entry.id   AF-A0A5E4VGM4-F1
#
_cell.length_a   1.000
_cell.length_b   1.000
_cell.length_c   1.000
_cell.angle_alpha   90.00
_cell.angle_beta   90.00
_cell.angle_gamma   90.00
#
_symmetry.space_group_name_H-M   'P 1'
#
loop_
_entity.id
_entity.type
_entity.pdbx_description
1 polymer ?
#
loop_
_entity_poly.entity_id
_entity_poly.type
_entity_poly.pdbx_seq_one_letter_code
_entity_poly.pdbx_strand_id
1 'polypeptide(L)'
;MTDLVTNAQDDGPKWGCAAHGCMLAGTTKTGADWLCGCHAHVLPMHWQEVTARMHARSAFVRAYLNAATIHPYEWGSGRHRAASEAMARMGRPDLAPANQVRSVKVFDRKEHAFVDHTRTINEQQSIKHWTERLYLTLIAECTADLEKAKVRTMPTAELPFTPPAVQSLIPEMSQ
;
A
#
# COMPACT_ATOMS: atom_id res chain seq x y z
N MET A 1 8.26 -49.96 -2.28
CA MET A 1 7.75 -48.95 -1.33
C MET A 1 7.89 -47.63 -2.01
N THR A 2 6.75 -47.06 -2.41
CA THR A 2 6.60 -45.87 -3.23
C THR A 2 6.87 -44.61 -2.43
N ASP A 3 7.83 -43.81 -2.87
CA ASP A 3 8.07 -42.45 -2.39
C ASP A 3 6.84 -41.59 -2.71
N LEU A 4 6.13 -41.17 -1.65
CA LEU A 4 5.12 -40.12 -1.70
C LEU A 4 5.82 -38.79 -1.91
N VAL A 5 6.17 -38.49 -3.16
CA VAL A 5 6.41 -37.12 -3.59
C VAL A 5 5.06 -36.41 -3.55
N THR A 6 4.82 -35.64 -2.49
CA THR A 6 3.73 -34.67 -2.46
C THR A 6 4.01 -33.66 -3.58
N ASN A 7 3.37 -33.86 -4.73
CA ASN A 7 3.19 -32.83 -5.74
C ASN A 7 2.47 -31.67 -5.06
N ALA A 8 3.23 -30.71 -4.54
CA ALA A 8 2.73 -29.36 -4.39
C ALA A 8 2.43 -28.90 -5.83
N GLN A 9 1.18 -29.06 -6.24
CA GLN A 9 0.68 -28.40 -7.44
C GLN A 9 0.93 -26.91 -7.23
N ASP A 10 1.89 -26.39 -8.01
CA ASP A 10 2.16 -24.96 -8.08
C ASP A 10 0.98 -24.35 -8.87
N ASP A 11 -0.14 -24.17 -8.16
CA ASP A 11 -1.42 -23.71 -8.70
C ASP A 11 -1.33 -22.23 -9.08
N GLY A 12 -1.01 -21.97 -10.34
CA GLY A 12 -1.23 -20.69 -11.00
C GLY A 12 -0.33 -19.53 -10.52
N PRO A 13 -0.54 -18.32 -11.07
CA PRO A 13 0.28 -17.18 -10.73
C PRO A 13 0.11 -16.87 -9.24
N LYS A 14 1.21 -16.93 -8.47
CA LYS A 14 1.33 -16.65 -7.02
C LYS A 14 0.94 -15.22 -6.60
N TRP A 15 0.21 -14.52 -7.45
CA TRP A 15 -0.09 -13.10 -7.39
C TRP A 15 -1.59 -12.82 -7.32
N GLY A 16 -2.47 -13.82 -7.34
CA GLY A 16 -3.92 -13.63 -7.13
C GLY A 16 -4.24 -13.39 -5.65
N CYS A 17 -5.18 -12.49 -5.35
CA CYS A 17 -5.70 -12.37 -3.98
C CYS A 17 -6.48 -13.64 -3.61
N ALA A 18 -6.21 -14.21 -2.43
CA ALA A 18 -6.87 -15.42 -1.95
C ALA A 18 -8.37 -15.25 -1.71
N ALA A 19 -8.85 -14.00 -1.57
CA ALA A 19 -10.28 -13.73 -1.56
C ALA A 19 -10.87 -13.99 -2.96
N HIS A 20 -11.60 -15.09 -3.10
CA HIS A 20 -12.16 -15.55 -4.36
C HIS A 20 -12.95 -14.45 -5.09
N GLY A 21 -12.69 -14.28 -6.39
CA GLY A 21 -13.34 -13.27 -7.24
C GLY A 21 -12.80 -11.84 -7.06
N CYS A 22 -11.75 -11.63 -6.27
CA CYS A 22 -11.10 -10.34 -6.14
C CYS A 22 -10.47 -9.89 -7.46
N MET A 23 -10.57 -8.58 -7.73
CA MET A 23 -10.07 -7.94 -8.95
C MET A 23 -8.59 -7.51 -8.87
N LEU A 24 -7.95 -7.70 -7.71
CA LEU A 24 -6.59 -7.21 -7.44
C LEU A 24 -5.63 -8.35 -7.13
N ALA A 25 -4.36 -8.07 -7.36
CA ALA A 25 -3.29 -8.96 -6.98
C ALA A 25 -3.11 -9.03 -5.45
N GLY A 26 -2.69 -10.19 -4.96
CA GLY A 26 -2.24 -10.37 -3.59
C GLY A 26 -0.87 -9.72 -3.41
N THR A 27 -0.77 -8.74 -2.50
CA THR A 27 0.47 -7.99 -2.22
C THR A 27 0.94 -8.15 -0.78
N THR A 28 0.09 -8.68 0.09
CA THR A 28 0.34 -8.81 1.53
C THR A 28 0.16 -10.25 1.95
N LYS A 29 1.21 -10.86 2.50
CA LYS A 29 1.16 -12.21 3.02
C LYS A 29 0.51 -12.23 4.40
N THR A 30 -0.58 -12.98 4.56
CA THR A 30 -1.32 -13.17 5.82
C THR A 30 -1.47 -14.65 6.10
N GLY A 31 -0.59 -15.19 6.95
CA GLY A 31 -0.52 -16.65 7.15
C GLY A 31 -0.01 -17.36 5.89
N ALA A 32 -0.79 -18.30 5.37
CA ALA A 32 -0.51 -19.01 4.13
C ALA A 32 -0.96 -18.24 2.87
N ASP A 33 -1.87 -17.27 3.03
CA ASP A 33 -2.55 -16.60 1.93
C ASP A 33 -1.85 -15.29 1.52
N TRP A 34 -2.02 -14.92 0.25
CA TRP A 34 -1.68 -13.60 -0.28
C TRP A 34 -2.96 -12.79 -0.52
N LEU A 35 -3.07 -11.64 0.12
CA LEU A 35 -4.24 -10.78 0.05
C LEU A 35 -3.89 -9.43 -0.58
N CYS A 36 -4.84 -8.85 -1.31
CA CYS A 36 -4.74 -7.45 -1.72
C CYS A 36 -4.94 -6.53 -0.51
N GLY A 37 -4.55 -5.26 -0.61
CA GLY A 37 -4.71 -4.30 0.50
C GLY A 37 -6.15 -4.11 0.96
N CYS A 38 -7.15 -4.37 0.13
CA CYS A 38 -8.56 -4.30 0.56
C CYS A 38 -8.95 -5.46 1.49
N HIS A 39 -8.42 -6.66 1.25
CA HIS A 39 -8.75 -7.87 2.04
C HIS A 39 -7.80 -8.06 3.24
N ALA A 40 -6.54 -7.63 3.12
CA ALA A 40 -5.53 -7.81 4.16
C ALA A 40 -5.83 -7.07 5.47
N HIS A 41 -6.69 -6.05 5.42
CA HIS A 41 -7.00 -5.18 6.56
C HIS A 41 -8.38 -5.43 7.18
N VAL A 42 -9.12 -6.44 6.73
CA VAL A 42 -10.46 -6.79 7.26
C VAL A 42 -10.53 -8.26 7.67
N LEU A 43 -11.47 -8.59 8.55
CA LEU A 43 -11.68 -9.99 8.93
C LEU A 43 -12.19 -10.84 7.75
N PRO A 44 -11.85 -12.14 7.68
CA PRO A 44 -12.27 -13.03 6.59
C PRO A 44 -13.78 -13.08 6.34
N MET A 45 -14.59 -12.91 7.39
CA MET A 45 -16.05 -12.87 7.26
C MET A 45 -16.57 -11.71 6.38
N HIS A 46 -15.78 -10.65 6.21
CA HIS A 46 -16.10 -9.49 5.38
C HIS A 46 -15.57 -9.59 3.95
N TRP A 47 -14.81 -10.63 3.59
CA TRP A 47 -14.14 -10.68 2.28
C TRP A 47 -15.11 -10.68 1.10
N GLN A 48 -16.24 -11.37 1.22
CA GLN A 48 -17.27 -11.37 0.17
C GLN A 48 -17.88 -9.98 -0.02
N GLU A 49 -18.13 -9.26 1.07
CA GLU A 49 -18.64 -7.89 1.02
C GLU A 49 -17.62 -6.94 0.38
N VAL A 50 -16.35 -7.03 0.77
CA VAL A 50 -15.27 -6.24 0.15
C VAL A 50 -15.19 -6.52 -1.35
N THR A 51 -15.23 -7.79 -1.76
CA THR A 51 -15.22 -8.18 -3.18
C THR A 51 -16.43 -7.60 -3.92
N ALA A 52 -17.63 -7.68 -3.35
CA ALA A 52 -18.83 -7.08 -3.93
C ALA A 52 -18.70 -5.55 -4.07
N ARG A 53 -18.16 -4.86 -3.06
CA ARG A 53 -17.90 -3.41 -3.08
C ARG A 53 -16.87 -3.02 -4.14
N MET A 54 -15.86 -3.86 -4.39
CA MET A 54 -14.89 -3.66 -5.47
C MET A 54 -15.53 -3.81 -6.86
N HIS A 55 -16.36 -4.84 -7.07
CA HIS A 55 -17.09 -5.03 -8.33
C HIS A 55 -18.09 -3.89 -8.61
N ALA A 56 -18.80 -3.43 -7.58
CA ALA A 56 -19.66 -2.25 -7.67
C ALA A 56 -18.89 -0.98 -8.08
N ARG A 57 -17.57 -0.94 -7.82
CA ARG A 57 -16.64 0.14 -8.18
C ARG A 57 -15.69 -0.27 -9.31
N SER A 58 -16.07 -1.22 -10.15
CA SER A 58 -15.17 -1.81 -11.16
C SER A 58 -14.51 -0.78 -12.08
N ALA A 59 -15.20 0.32 -12.43
CA ALA A 59 -14.60 1.43 -13.18
C ALA A 59 -13.41 2.07 -12.44
N PHE A 60 -13.55 2.27 -11.12
CA PHE A 60 -12.48 2.83 -10.29
C PHE A 60 -11.32 1.86 -10.12
N VAL A 61 -11.61 0.57 -9.90
CA VAL A 61 -10.57 -0.48 -9.84
C VAL A 61 -9.77 -0.52 -11.14
N ARG A 62 -10.44 -0.44 -12.30
CA ARG A 62 -9.77 -0.38 -13.61
C ARG A 62 -8.95 0.89 -13.78
N ALA A 63 -9.43 2.04 -13.30
CA ALA A 63 -8.68 3.29 -13.34
C ALA A 63 -7.37 3.18 -12.53
N TYR A 64 -7.42 2.60 -11.33
CA TYR A 64 -6.24 2.30 -10.52
C TYR A 64 -5.26 1.35 -11.24
N LEU A 65 -5.75 0.22 -11.77
CA LEU A 65 -4.91 -0.75 -12.48
C LEU A 65 -4.25 -0.13 -13.71
N ASN A 66 -4.98 0.69 -14.47
CA ASN A 66 -4.43 1.44 -15.59
C ASN A 66 -3.35 2.41 -15.12
N ALA A 67 -3.59 3.18 -14.05
CA ALA A 67 -2.61 4.11 -13.49
C ALA A 67 -1.32 3.42 -13.04
N ALA A 68 -1.41 2.20 -12.50
CA ALA A 68 -0.25 1.40 -12.08
C ALA A 68 0.64 0.95 -13.26
N THR A 69 0.15 1.01 -14.50
CA THR A 69 0.90 0.65 -15.72
C THR A 69 1.48 1.84 -16.47
N ILE A 70 1.10 3.07 -16.12
CA ILE A 70 1.59 4.26 -16.82
C ILE A 70 3.08 4.46 -16.52
N HIS A 71 3.88 4.60 -17.57
CA HIS A 71 5.31 4.87 -17.41
C HIS A 71 5.53 6.31 -16.88
N PRO A 72 6.44 6.53 -15.90
CA PRO A 72 6.70 7.87 -15.35
C PRO A 72 7.04 8.95 -16.38
N TYR A 73 7.79 8.61 -17.45
CA TYR A 73 8.08 9.55 -18.55
C TYR A 73 6.81 10.03 -19.27
N GLU A 74 5.86 9.13 -19.55
CA GLU A 74 4.60 9.51 -20.20
C GLU A 74 3.77 10.43 -19.30
N TRP A 75 3.80 10.18 -17.99
CA TRP A 75 3.14 11.04 -17.01
C TRP A 75 3.67 12.47 -17.07
N GLY A 76 5.00 12.62 -17.02
CA GLY A 76 5.67 13.91 -17.12
C GLY A 76 5.42 14.64 -18.45
N SER A 77 5.12 13.90 -19.52
CA SER A 77 4.75 14.46 -20.83
C SER A 77 3.31 14.97 -20.94
N GLY A 78 2.52 14.93 -19.86
CA GLY A 78 1.17 15.52 -19.82
C GLY A 78 0.03 14.51 -19.74
N ARG A 79 0.30 13.20 -19.62
CA ARG A 79 -0.74 12.16 -19.50
C ARG A 79 -1.64 12.33 -18.27
N HIS A 80 -1.22 13.14 -17.30
CA HIS A 80 -2.04 13.56 -16.15
C HIS A 80 -3.33 14.31 -16.56
N ARG A 81 -3.37 15.02 -17.70
CA ARG A 81 -4.60 15.68 -18.20
C ARG A 81 -5.66 14.66 -18.62
N ALA A 82 -5.25 13.67 -19.40
CA ALA A 82 -6.12 12.57 -19.82
C ALA A 82 -6.62 11.76 -18.61
N ALA A 83 -5.79 11.59 -17.59
CA ALA A 83 -6.19 11.01 -16.32
C ALA A 83 -7.27 11.84 -15.59
N SER A 84 -7.12 13.17 -15.50
CA SER A 84 -8.14 14.05 -14.94
C SER A 84 -9.48 13.93 -15.67
N GLU A 85 -9.46 13.92 -17.00
CA GLU A 85 -10.69 13.75 -17.79
C GLU A 85 -11.32 12.37 -17.60
N ALA A 86 -10.51 11.31 -17.51
CA ALA A 86 -11.00 9.96 -17.24
C ALA A 86 -11.71 9.90 -15.88
N MET A 87 -11.11 10.51 -14.85
CA MET A 87 -11.71 10.60 -13.53
C MET A 87 -13.03 11.39 -13.53
N ALA A 88 -13.10 12.50 -14.28
CA ALA A 88 -14.32 13.27 -14.44
C ALA A 88 -15.43 12.46 -15.14
N ARG A 89 -15.10 11.72 -16.22
CA ARG A 89 -16.06 10.88 -16.96
C ARG A 89 -16.67 9.77 -16.11
N MET A 90 -15.93 9.24 -15.13
CA MET A 90 -16.44 8.24 -14.20
C MET A 90 -17.10 8.84 -12.94
N GLY A 91 -17.35 10.16 -12.91
CA GLY A 91 -18.02 10.83 -11.79
C GLY A 91 -17.15 11.01 -10.55
N ARG A 92 -15.83 10.94 -10.68
CA ARG A 92 -14.85 11.06 -9.57
C ARG A 92 -13.79 12.15 -9.82
N PRO A 93 -14.19 13.40 -10.16
CA PRO A 93 -13.22 14.47 -10.36
C PRO A 93 -12.39 14.79 -9.10
N ASP A 94 -12.90 14.44 -7.91
CA ASP A 94 -12.18 14.50 -6.63
C ASP A 94 -10.89 13.67 -6.63
N LEU A 95 -10.82 12.63 -7.45
CA LEU A 95 -9.66 11.76 -7.56
C LEU A 95 -8.74 12.12 -8.73
N ALA A 96 -8.98 13.22 -9.45
CA ALA A 96 -8.05 13.71 -10.47
C ALA A 96 -6.68 14.09 -9.86
N PRO A 97 -5.56 13.96 -10.59
CA PRO A 97 -4.24 14.38 -10.12
C PRO A 97 -4.22 15.83 -9.63
N ALA A 98 -3.82 16.04 -8.38
CA ALA A 98 -3.87 17.35 -7.74
C ALA A 98 -2.70 17.59 -6.77
N ASN A 99 -2.56 18.83 -6.31
CA ASN A 99 -1.69 19.14 -5.18
C ASN A 99 -2.35 18.64 -3.89
N GLN A 100 -1.68 17.73 -3.19
CA GLN A 100 -2.15 17.14 -1.94
C GLN A 100 -1.32 17.64 -0.78
N VAL A 101 -1.97 18.12 0.27
CA VAL A 101 -1.32 18.37 1.55
C VAL A 101 -1.37 17.08 2.36
N ARG A 102 -0.22 16.51 2.69
CA ARG A 102 -0.12 15.30 3.52
C ARG A 102 0.63 15.63 4.80
N SER A 103 0.05 15.25 5.93
CA SER A 103 0.70 15.31 7.25
C SER A 103 1.13 13.92 7.67
N VAL A 104 2.38 13.79 8.11
CA VAL A 104 2.97 12.55 8.61
C VAL A 104 3.58 12.82 9.96
N LYS A 105 3.33 11.93 10.94
CA LYS A 105 4.03 11.98 12.22
C LYS A 105 5.47 11.53 12.04
N VAL A 106 6.41 12.42 12.32
CA VAL A 106 7.84 12.15 12.25
C VAL A 106 8.41 12.30 13.66
N PHE A 107 9.30 11.40 14.05
CA PHE A 107 10.03 11.53 15.31
C PHE A 107 11.08 12.63 15.16
N ASP A 108 10.88 13.75 15.85
CA ASP A 108 11.87 14.81 15.96
C ASP A 108 12.90 14.43 17.02
N ARG A 109 14.15 14.26 16.59
CA ARG A 109 15.26 13.91 17.50
C ARG A 109 15.64 15.05 18.44
N LYS A 110 15.39 16.30 18.07
CA LYS A 110 15.73 17.47 18.89
C LYS A 110 14.73 17.62 20.03
N GLU A 111 13.45 17.51 19.72
CA GLU A 111 12.36 17.66 20.69
C GLU A 111 11.99 16.33 21.38
N HIS A 112 12.63 15.21 21.00
CA HIS A 112 12.37 13.85 21.49
C HIS A 112 10.87 13.47 21.47
N ALA A 113 10.15 13.96 20.47
CA ALA A 113 8.69 13.82 20.36
C ALA A 113 8.26 13.54 18.92
N PHE A 114 7.08 12.95 18.76
CA PHE A 114 6.43 12.84 17.45
C PHE A 114 5.75 14.17 17.10
N VAL A 115 6.19 14.79 16.01
CA VAL A 115 5.63 16.05 15.50
C VAL A 115 4.95 15.80 14.16
N ASP A 116 3.92 16.60 13.86
CA ASP A 116 3.24 16.55 12.57
C ASP A 116 4.04 17.32 11.53
N HIS A 117 4.65 16.59 10.60
CA HIS A 117 5.32 17.19 9.45
C HIS A 117 4.37 17.23 8.26
N THR A 118 4.09 18.43 7.77
CA THR A 118 3.19 18.64 6.62
C THR A 118 4.00 18.92 5.37
N ARG A 119 3.70 18.18 4.29
CA ARG A 119 4.29 18.38 2.97
C ARG A 119 3.21 18.53 1.90
N THR A 120 3.48 19.38 0.92
CA THR A 120 2.66 19.48 -0.29
C THR A 120 3.25 18.59 -1.37
N ILE A 121 2.45 17.70 -1.93
CA ILE A 121 2.82 16.78 -2.99
C ILE A 121 2.07 17.18 -4.26
N ASN A 122 2.80 17.45 -5.34
CA ASN A 122 2.20 17.64 -6.66
C ASN A 122 2.09 16.30 -7.39
N GLU A 123 0.90 15.73 -7.46
CA GLU A 123 0.67 14.45 -8.12
C GLU A 123 0.82 14.52 -9.65
N GLN A 124 0.69 15.71 -10.25
CA GLN A 124 0.91 15.89 -11.70
C GLN A 124 2.38 15.68 -12.09
N GLN A 125 3.31 15.76 -11.13
CA GLN A 125 4.73 15.50 -11.34
C GLN A 125 5.13 14.04 -11.10
N SER A 126 4.27 13.23 -10.47
CA SER A 126 4.61 11.85 -10.09
C SER A 126 3.40 10.94 -10.11
N ILE A 127 3.36 10.06 -11.12
CA ILE A 127 2.33 9.01 -11.23
C ILE A 127 2.25 8.16 -9.97
N LYS A 128 3.40 7.90 -9.32
CA LYS A 128 3.47 7.09 -8.10
C LYS A 128 2.60 7.67 -6.98
N HIS A 129 2.65 8.99 -6.78
CA HIS A 129 1.87 9.64 -5.71
C HIS A 129 0.36 9.59 -5.99
N TRP A 130 -0.02 9.77 -7.26
CA TRP A 130 -1.41 9.66 -7.67
C TRP A 130 -1.93 8.23 -7.53
N THR A 131 -1.23 7.24 -8.09
CA THR A 131 -1.59 5.83 -8.02
C THR A 131 -1.68 5.34 -6.57
N GLU A 132 -0.78 5.79 -5.69
CA GLU A 132 -0.85 5.52 -4.25
C GLU A 132 -2.13 6.10 -3.63
N ARG A 133 -2.52 7.34 -3.98
CA ARG A 133 -3.78 7.92 -3.49
C ARG A 133 -4.99 7.13 -3.97
N LEU A 134 -5.05 6.76 -5.26
CA LEU A 134 -6.14 5.93 -5.78
C LEU A 134 -6.24 4.60 -5.02
N TYR A 135 -5.10 3.95 -4.75
CA TYR A 135 -5.06 2.69 -4.01
C TYR A 135 -5.57 2.83 -2.58
N LEU A 136 -5.11 3.85 -1.85
CA LEU A 136 -5.54 4.10 -0.48
C LEU A 136 -7.03 4.47 -0.40
N THR A 137 -7.53 5.27 -1.35
CA THR A 137 -8.95 5.58 -1.46
C THR A 137 -9.77 4.32 -1.74
N LEU A 138 -9.30 3.43 -2.63
CA LEU A 138 -9.96 2.17 -2.91
C LEU A 138 -10.06 1.30 -1.64
N ILE A 139 -8.97 1.17 -0.88
CA ILE A 139 -8.97 0.44 0.41
C ILE A 139 -9.97 1.09 1.37
N ALA A 140 -9.94 2.41 1.52
CA ALA A 140 -10.82 3.13 2.44
C ALA A 140 -12.30 2.91 2.09
N GLU A 141 -12.69 3.08 0.83
CA GLU A 141 -14.08 2.94 0.38
C GLU A 141 -14.57 1.48 0.41
N CYS A 142 -13.74 0.52 0.01
CA CYS A 142 -14.12 -0.89 -0.01
C CYS A 142 -14.19 -1.49 1.39
N THR A 143 -13.49 -0.91 2.36
CA THR A 143 -13.45 -1.42 3.73
C THR A 143 -14.16 -0.53 4.76
N ALA A 144 -14.82 0.54 4.32
CA ALA A 144 -15.53 1.49 5.19
C ALA A 144 -16.52 0.76 6.11
N ASP A 145 -16.50 1.11 7.40
CA ASP A 145 -17.38 0.57 8.45
C ASP A 145 -17.29 -0.94 8.71
N LEU A 146 -16.30 -1.63 8.13
CA LEU A 146 -16.05 -3.04 8.37
C LEU A 146 -15.07 -3.25 9.52
N GLU A 147 -15.25 -4.34 10.25
CA GLU A 147 -14.33 -4.73 11.30
C GLU A 147 -12.95 -5.02 10.70
N LYS A 148 -11.95 -4.30 11.22
CA LYS A 148 -10.58 -4.43 10.74
C LYS A 148 -9.95 -5.66 11.36
N ALA A 149 -9.21 -6.40 10.55
CA ALA A 149 -8.26 -7.36 11.09
C ALA A 149 -7.30 -6.58 11.99
N LYS A 150 -7.07 -7.05 13.22
CA LYS A 150 -5.94 -6.57 14.00
C LYS A 150 -4.72 -6.81 13.12
N VAL A 151 -4.15 -5.75 12.57
CA VAL A 151 -2.80 -5.81 12.03
C VAL A 151 -2.02 -6.39 13.19
N ARG A 152 -1.50 -7.62 13.04
CA ARG A 152 -0.38 -8.02 13.88
C ARG A 152 0.65 -6.96 13.55
N THR A 153 0.72 -5.92 14.37
CA THR A 153 1.97 -5.22 14.56
C THR A 153 2.92 -6.37 14.79
N MET A 154 3.84 -6.59 13.83
CA MET A 154 5.10 -7.22 14.20
C MET A 154 5.44 -6.56 15.54
N PRO A 155 5.71 -7.32 16.62
CA PRO A 155 6.20 -6.71 17.82
C PRO A 155 7.24 -5.72 17.35
N THR A 156 7.05 -4.44 17.63
CA THR A 156 8.18 -3.53 17.63
C THR A 156 9.13 -4.28 18.53
N ALA A 157 10.13 -4.93 17.96
CA ALA A 157 11.27 -5.31 18.73
C ALA A 157 11.67 -3.96 19.29
N GLU A 158 11.36 -3.72 20.57
CA GLU A 158 12.18 -2.87 21.39
C GLU A 158 13.56 -3.47 21.18
N LEU A 159 14.25 -3.00 20.14
CA LEU A 159 15.65 -3.24 20.00
C LEU A 159 16.18 -2.66 21.30
N PRO A 160 16.82 -3.46 22.17
CA PRO A 160 17.56 -2.90 23.28
C PRO A 160 18.79 -2.28 22.65
N PHE A 161 18.61 -1.17 21.94
CA PHE A 161 19.69 -0.34 21.50
C PHE A 161 20.04 0.54 22.69
N THR A 162 20.61 -0.09 23.71
CA THR A 162 21.60 0.59 24.53
C THR A 162 22.73 0.91 23.56
N PRO A 163 22.99 2.18 23.22
CA PRO A 163 24.21 2.51 22.49
C PRO A 163 25.38 1.91 23.29
N PRO A 164 26.33 1.19 22.68
CA PRO A 164 27.55 0.86 23.39
C PRO A 164 28.14 2.18 23.89
N ALA A 165 28.47 2.24 25.18
CA ALA A 165 29.13 3.40 25.77
C ALA A 165 30.32 3.79 24.88
N VAL A 166 30.35 5.06 24.47
CA VAL A 166 31.41 5.64 23.66
C VAL A 166 32.68 5.76 24.53
N GLN A 167 33.28 4.62 24.87
CA GLN A 167 34.54 4.53 25.61
C GLN A 167 35.28 3.26 25.19
N SER A 168 35.66 3.12 23.91
CA SER A 168 36.76 2.21 23.51
C SER A 168 37.25 2.35 22.06
N LEU A 169 37.00 3.47 21.36
CA LEU A 169 37.39 3.61 19.94
C LEU A 169 38.31 4.81 19.67
N ILE A 170 39.12 5.20 20.65
CA ILE A 170 40.32 5.98 20.38
C ILE A 170 41.50 5.01 20.55
N PRO A 171 42.11 4.50 19.47
CA PRO A 171 43.43 3.90 19.58
C PRO A 171 44.39 4.99 20.05
N GLU A 172 45.07 4.76 21.18
CA GLU A 172 46.24 5.54 21.54
C GLU A 172 47.24 5.46 20.39
N MET A 173 47.44 6.58 19.69
CA MET A 173 48.63 6.75 18.88
C MET A 173 49.81 6.97 19.83
N SER A 174 50.40 5.86 20.30
CA SER A 174 51.70 5.88 20.95
C SER A 174 52.77 6.33 19.95
N GLN A 175 53.57 7.29 20.41
CA GLN A 175 54.74 7.90 19.78
C GLN A 175 55.85 6.89 19.46
#